data_AF-A0A357KVG7-F1
#
_entry.id   AF-A0A357KVG7-F1
#
_cell.length_a   1.000
_cell.length_b   1.000
_cell.length_c   1.000
_cell.angle_alpha   90.00
_cell.angle_beta   90.00
_cell.angle_gamma   90.00
#
_symmetry.space_group_name_H-M   'P 1'
#
loop_
_entity.id
_entity.type
_entity.pdbx_description
1 polymer ?
#
loop_
_entity_poly.entity_id
_entity_poly.type
_entity_poly.pdbx_seq_one_letter_code
_entity_poly.pdbx_strand_id
1 'polypeptide(L)'
;SPGSPGSTGSPGSPATARDTFYALDAQAAGVDFASMLHDLTASGIELSDAASFQPASRGLLDAAASVEGFIGRPDTRRGRGRLRVAGAEVLSLPGVLPLLRLSNLQLPLGERVEFASAAFFLRGPRVEFEALEAESPSVIIAGQGTITFPSAALDLRFSTRGRDTIPILSDIFKGLRDEFVTSVVRGTLANPEYSLEQWQATRRMLGTIFNTAPRKTPAGVVASPAEQAQP
;
A
#
# COMPACT_ATOMS: atom_id res chain seq x y z
N SER A 1 67.03 -21.49 -48.51
CA SER A 1 66.41 -20.44 -47.67
C SER A 1 65.71 -21.08 -46.49
N PRO A 2 66.11 -20.80 -45.24
CA PRO A 2 65.45 -21.31 -44.05
C PRO A 2 64.24 -20.44 -43.69
N GLY A 3 63.17 -21.09 -43.23
CA GLY A 3 61.91 -20.46 -42.81
C GLY A 3 62.06 -19.69 -41.50
N SER A 4 61.39 -18.55 -41.42
CA SER A 4 61.24 -17.75 -40.21
C SER A 4 60.03 -18.23 -39.39
N PRO A 5 60.15 -18.44 -38.08
CA PRO A 5 59.01 -18.54 -37.17
C PRO A 5 58.78 -17.21 -36.44
N GLY A 6 57.55 -16.73 -36.43
CA GLY A 6 57.10 -15.56 -35.66
C GLY A 6 55.84 -14.99 -36.33
N SER A 7 54.71 -14.77 -35.66
CA SER A 7 54.47 -14.47 -34.25
C SER A 7 53.10 -15.01 -33.86
N THR A 8 53.01 -15.62 -32.68
CA THR A 8 51.74 -15.88 -32.02
C THR A 8 51.26 -14.58 -31.39
N GLY A 9 50.25 -13.95 -32.00
CA GLY A 9 49.54 -12.82 -31.40
C GLY A 9 48.92 -13.27 -30.07
N SER A 10 49.30 -12.61 -28.99
CA SER A 10 48.60 -12.76 -27.71
C SER A 10 47.16 -12.26 -27.89
N PRO A 11 46.14 -13.04 -27.50
CA PRO A 11 44.78 -12.52 -27.43
C PRO A 11 44.76 -11.41 -26.37
N GLY A 12 44.44 -10.19 -26.81
CA GLY A 12 44.26 -9.05 -25.92
C GLY A 12 43.29 -9.43 -24.80
N SER A 13 43.70 -9.19 -23.56
CA SER A 13 42.83 -9.36 -22.40
C SER A 13 41.53 -8.61 -22.63
N PRO A 14 40.35 -9.21 -22.40
CA PRO A 14 39.09 -8.50 -22.53
C PRO A 14 39.14 -7.30 -21.58
N ALA A 15 38.96 -6.09 -22.13
CA ALA A 15 38.83 -4.89 -21.33
C ALA A 15 37.73 -5.13 -20.30
N THR A 16 38.10 -5.21 -19.01
CA THR A 16 37.17 -5.35 -17.90
C THR A 16 36.17 -4.20 -18.03
N ALA A 17 34.91 -4.52 -18.32
CA ALA A 17 33.86 -3.51 -18.40
C ALA A 17 33.87 -2.72 -17.09
N ARG A 18 34.20 -1.43 -17.18
CA ARG A 18 34.22 -0.56 -16.00
C ARG A 18 32.77 -0.37 -15.57
N ASP A 19 32.44 -0.79 -14.35
CA ASP A 19 31.14 -0.51 -13.77
C ASP A 19 31.00 1.02 -13.64
N THR A 20 30.07 1.61 -14.39
CA THR A 20 29.80 3.05 -14.32
C THR A 20 28.86 3.34 -13.16
N PHE A 21 29.35 4.07 -12.16
CA PHE A 21 28.54 4.55 -11.04
C PHE A 21 27.69 5.76 -11.47
N TYR A 22 26.48 5.87 -10.92
CA TYR A 22 25.64 7.05 -11.03
C TYR A 22 25.03 7.41 -9.68
N ALA A 23 24.81 8.70 -9.48
CA ALA A 23 24.02 9.26 -8.39
C ALA A 23 23.16 10.39 -8.95
N LEU A 24 21.89 10.43 -8.55
CA LEU A 24 20.91 11.40 -8.98
C LEU A 24 20.13 11.89 -7.77
N ASP A 25 20.06 13.21 -7.64
CA ASP A 25 19.25 13.90 -6.65
C ASP A 25 18.21 14.77 -7.38
N ALA A 26 16.96 14.65 -6.96
CA ALA A 26 15.84 15.39 -7.52
C ALA A 26 15.03 16.03 -6.39
N GLN A 27 14.56 17.25 -6.62
CA GLN A 27 13.76 18.00 -5.66
C GLN A 27 12.73 18.87 -6.39
N ALA A 28 11.54 18.97 -5.81
CA ALA A 28 10.42 19.77 -6.28
C ALA A 28 9.77 20.44 -5.06
N ALA A 29 9.36 21.69 -5.20
CA ALA A 29 8.67 22.43 -4.15
C ALA A 29 7.55 23.27 -4.75
N GLY A 30 6.35 23.16 -4.19
CA GLY A 30 5.18 23.91 -4.64
C GLY A 30 4.77 23.65 -6.09
N VAL A 31 5.06 22.47 -6.65
CA VAL A 31 4.72 22.14 -8.04
C VAL A 31 3.25 21.77 -8.14
N ASP A 32 2.50 22.32 -9.11
CA ASP A 32 1.13 21.87 -9.36
C ASP A 32 1.14 20.39 -9.79
N PHE A 33 0.54 19.53 -8.97
CA PHE A 33 0.67 18.09 -9.14
C PHE A 33 -0.04 17.59 -10.40
N ALA A 34 -1.14 18.24 -10.79
CA ALA A 34 -1.88 17.88 -12.00
C ALA A 34 -1.04 18.12 -13.26
N SER A 35 -0.35 19.26 -13.32
CA SER A 35 0.55 19.62 -14.41
C SER A 35 1.74 18.66 -14.51
N MET A 36 2.36 18.32 -13.37
CA MET A 36 3.47 17.36 -13.36
C MET A 36 3.03 15.97 -13.86
N LEU A 37 1.85 15.49 -13.45
CA LEU A 37 1.32 14.22 -13.92
C LEU A 37 1.07 14.25 -15.43
N HIS A 38 0.49 15.34 -15.93
CA HIS A 38 0.27 15.52 -17.37
C HIS A 38 1.60 15.41 -18.14
N ASP A 39 2.65 16.08 -17.69
CA ASP A 39 3.97 16.04 -18.33
C ASP A 39 4.61 14.64 -18.28
N LEU A 40 4.44 13.90 -17.17
CA LEU A 40 4.92 12.53 -17.05
C LEU A 40 4.18 11.57 -17.98
N THR A 41 2.85 11.71 -18.09
CA THR A 41 2.06 10.90 -19.02
C THR A 41 2.40 11.22 -20.48
N ALA A 42 2.60 12.50 -20.81
CA ALA A 42 3.07 12.93 -22.13
C ALA A 42 4.47 12.39 -22.46
N SER A 43 5.30 12.14 -21.43
CA SER A 43 6.62 11.52 -21.55
C SER A 43 6.57 9.98 -21.69
N GLY A 44 5.37 9.38 -21.78
CA GLY A 44 5.17 7.95 -22.01
C GLY A 44 5.05 7.10 -20.74
N ILE A 45 4.90 7.72 -19.56
CA ILE A 45 4.58 6.99 -18.33
C ILE A 45 3.05 6.79 -18.25
N GLU A 46 2.58 5.64 -18.69
CA GLU A 46 1.17 5.25 -18.61
C GLU A 46 0.77 4.99 -17.15
N LEU A 47 -0.03 5.89 -16.57
CA LEU A 47 -0.66 5.74 -15.26
C LEU A 47 -2.15 5.49 -15.49
N SER A 48 -2.61 4.27 -15.17
CA SER A 48 -3.93 3.75 -15.56
C SER A 48 -5.14 4.53 -15.03
N ASP A 49 -4.96 5.36 -14.00
CA ASP A 49 -6.01 6.21 -13.42
C ASP A 49 -5.74 7.72 -13.55
N ALA A 50 -4.62 8.14 -14.15
CA ALA A 50 -4.32 9.57 -14.28
C ALA A 50 -5.17 10.26 -15.36
N ALA A 51 -5.55 9.52 -16.40
CA ALA A 51 -6.15 10.04 -17.62
C ALA A 51 -7.68 10.31 -17.55
N SER A 52 -8.38 9.79 -16.53
CA SER A 52 -9.85 9.81 -16.47
C SER A 52 -10.45 10.92 -15.59
N PHE A 53 -9.63 11.78 -14.98
CA PHE A 53 -10.09 12.85 -14.10
C PHE A 53 -9.78 14.22 -14.70
N GLN A 54 -10.80 15.07 -14.76
CA GLN A 54 -10.73 16.46 -15.25
C GLN A 54 -9.58 17.23 -14.58
N PRO A 55 -9.07 18.31 -15.22
CA PRO A 55 -8.00 19.16 -14.69
C PRO A 55 -8.48 20.04 -13.51
N ALA A 56 -9.10 19.44 -12.51
CA ALA A 56 -9.22 20.03 -11.19
C ALA A 56 -7.84 20.01 -10.52
N SER A 57 -7.49 21.09 -9.83
CA SER A 57 -6.21 21.19 -9.12
C SER A 57 -6.04 20.00 -8.16
N ARG A 58 -4.95 19.24 -8.35
CA ARG A 58 -4.59 18.09 -7.51
C ARG A 58 -3.66 18.50 -6.36
N GLY A 59 -3.69 19.78 -5.99
CA GLY A 59 -2.86 20.35 -4.93
C GLY A 59 -1.41 20.64 -5.36
N LEU A 60 -0.63 21.10 -4.38
CA LEU A 60 0.79 21.42 -4.53
C LEU A 60 1.64 20.25 -4.03
N LEU A 61 2.64 19.87 -4.83
CA LEU A 61 3.61 18.82 -4.55
C LEU A 61 4.93 19.41 -4.07
N ASP A 62 5.37 18.90 -2.93
CA ASP A 62 6.76 18.95 -2.48
C ASP A 62 7.35 17.54 -2.53
N ALA A 63 8.51 17.36 -3.16
CA ALA A 63 9.15 16.06 -3.26
C ALA A 63 10.67 16.17 -3.20
N ALA A 64 11.31 15.15 -2.65
CA ALA A 64 12.75 14.98 -2.71
C ALA A 64 13.07 13.50 -2.87
N ALA A 65 13.97 13.15 -3.78
CA ALA A 65 14.40 11.78 -4.01
C ALA A 65 15.88 11.75 -4.37
N SER A 66 16.58 10.73 -3.86
CA SER A 66 17.98 10.45 -4.18
C SER A 66 18.10 8.98 -4.60
N VAL A 67 18.81 8.70 -5.69
CA VAL A 67 19.10 7.35 -6.16
C VAL A 67 20.56 7.22 -6.61
N GLU A 68 21.20 6.14 -6.23
CA GLU A 68 22.56 5.81 -6.60
C GLU A 68 22.68 4.32 -6.98
N GLY A 69 23.71 3.97 -7.76
CA GLY A 69 24.00 2.59 -8.12
C GLY A 69 24.94 2.47 -9.31
N PHE A 70 25.04 1.27 -9.88
CA PHE A 70 25.83 1.01 -11.09
C PHE A 70 24.93 0.77 -12.29
N ILE A 71 25.30 1.36 -13.43
CA ILE A 71 24.61 1.19 -14.71
C ILE A 71 24.63 -0.30 -15.09
N GLY A 72 23.48 -0.82 -15.51
CA GLY A 72 23.33 -2.24 -15.88
C GLY A 72 23.24 -3.21 -14.69
N ARG A 73 23.38 -2.74 -13.44
CA ARG A 73 23.26 -3.58 -12.23
C ARG A 73 22.11 -3.10 -11.34
N PRO A 74 20.84 -3.42 -11.67
CA PRO A 74 19.68 -2.95 -10.93
C PRO A 74 19.70 -3.33 -9.45
N ASP A 75 20.32 -4.45 -9.07
CA ASP A 75 20.42 -4.91 -7.67
C ASP A 75 21.30 -4.02 -6.79
N THR A 76 22.17 -3.20 -7.40
CA THR A 76 23.05 -2.27 -6.67
C THR A 76 22.35 -0.96 -6.33
N ARG A 77 21.14 -0.73 -6.85
CA ARG A 77 20.43 0.54 -6.69
C ARG A 77 20.06 0.76 -5.24
N ARG A 78 20.33 1.96 -4.75
CA ARG A 78 19.94 2.43 -3.43
C ARG A 78 19.36 3.81 -3.55
N GLY A 79 18.39 4.11 -2.71
CA GLY A 79 17.79 5.42 -2.74
C GLY A 79 16.78 5.61 -1.65
N ARG A 80 16.29 6.83 -1.56
CA ARG A 80 15.23 7.23 -0.64
C ARG A 80 14.49 8.40 -1.24
N GLY A 81 13.23 8.54 -0.85
CA GLY A 81 12.48 9.72 -1.23
C GLY A 81 11.33 10.00 -0.29
N ARG A 82 10.86 11.23 -0.36
CA ARG A 82 9.66 11.71 0.30
C ARG A 82 8.87 12.56 -0.67
N LEU A 83 7.56 12.45 -0.59
CA LEU A 83 6.62 13.31 -1.29
C LEU A 83 5.53 13.76 -0.34
N ARG A 84 5.03 14.97 -0.56
CA ARG A 84 3.89 15.54 0.12
C ARG A 84 3.06 16.30 -0.90
N VAL A 85 1.77 16.04 -0.91
CA VAL A 85 0.78 16.79 -1.67
C VAL A 85 -0.15 17.48 -0.68
N ALA A 86 -0.41 18.77 -0.86
CA ALA A 86 -1.31 19.53 0.01
C ALA A 86 -2.35 20.30 -0.80
N GLY A 87 -3.54 20.48 -0.23
CA GLY A 87 -4.61 21.27 -0.86
C GLY A 87 -5.29 20.59 -2.05
N ALA A 88 -5.21 19.27 -2.17
CA ALA A 88 -5.89 18.47 -3.18
C ALA A 88 -7.32 18.13 -2.75
N GLU A 89 -8.26 17.93 -3.67
CA GLU A 89 -9.54 17.30 -3.34
C GLU A 89 -9.33 15.78 -3.16
N VAL A 90 -9.92 15.13 -2.14
CA VAL A 90 -9.68 13.68 -1.86
C VAL A 90 -9.95 12.82 -3.09
N LEU A 91 -11.00 13.18 -3.83
CA LEU A 91 -11.47 12.48 -5.01
C LEU A 91 -10.55 12.67 -6.23
N SER A 92 -9.54 13.53 -6.13
CA SER A 92 -8.62 13.87 -7.23
C SER A 92 -7.29 13.09 -7.18
N LEU A 93 -7.05 12.28 -6.14
CA LEU A 93 -5.84 11.46 -6.05
C LEU A 93 -6.05 10.07 -6.70
N PRO A 94 -5.16 9.62 -7.60
CA PRO A 94 -5.24 8.28 -8.19
C PRO A 94 -5.24 7.18 -7.13
N GLY A 95 -6.08 6.15 -7.30
CA GLY A 95 -6.14 4.98 -6.40
C GLY A 95 -6.82 5.19 -5.04
N VAL A 96 -7.14 6.43 -4.64
CA VAL A 96 -7.83 6.70 -3.36
C VAL A 96 -9.33 6.37 -3.43
N LEU A 97 -9.99 6.69 -4.55
CA LEU A 97 -11.41 6.43 -4.77
C LEU A 97 -11.81 4.94 -4.66
N PRO A 98 -11.09 3.98 -5.27
CA PRO A 98 -11.33 2.56 -5.06
C PRO A 98 -11.26 2.14 -3.59
N LEU A 99 -10.26 2.62 -2.84
CA LEU A 99 -10.08 2.29 -1.42
C LEU A 99 -11.26 2.78 -0.56
N LEU A 100 -11.78 3.98 -0.86
CA LEU A 100 -12.93 4.56 -0.16
C LEU A 100 -14.22 3.81 -0.46
N ARG A 101 -14.49 3.51 -1.74
CA ARG A 101 -15.65 2.70 -2.15
C ARG A 101 -15.64 1.33 -1.50
N LEU A 102 -14.46 0.74 -1.41
CA LEU A 102 -14.26 -0.57 -0.79
C LEU A 102 -14.45 -0.51 0.73
N SER A 103 -14.14 0.62 1.36
CA SER A 103 -14.34 0.83 2.80
C SER A 103 -15.77 1.22 3.19
N ASN A 104 -16.71 1.30 2.23
CA ASN A 104 -18.10 1.73 2.45
C ASN A 104 -18.24 3.07 3.19
N LEU A 105 -17.21 3.92 3.14
CA LEU A 105 -17.22 5.23 3.77
C LEU A 105 -17.89 6.23 2.83
N GLN A 106 -18.99 6.82 3.28
CA GLN A 106 -19.59 7.97 2.61
C GLN A 106 -18.81 9.21 3.01
N LEU A 107 -17.89 9.65 2.15
CA LEU A 107 -17.29 10.98 2.31
C LEU A 107 -18.38 12.05 2.11
N PRO A 108 -18.44 13.06 3.00
CA PRO A 108 -19.14 14.29 2.70
C PRO A 108 -18.74 14.82 1.32
N LEU A 109 -19.74 15.19 0.50
CA LEU A 109 -19.50 15.74 -0.83
C LEU A 109 -18.64 17.02 -0.71
N GLY A 110 -17.52 17.09 -1.45
CA GLY A 110 -16.63 18.26 -1.50
C GLY A 110 -15.52 18.30 -0.45
N GLU A 111 -15.25 17.19 0.25
CA GLU A 111 -14.16 17.12 1.22
C GLU A 111 -12.78 17.11 0.53
N ARG A 112 -11.86 17.94 1.04
CA ARG A 112 -10.49 18.07 0.53
C ARG A 112 -9.51 17.22 1.34
N VAL A 113 -8.54 16.62 0.67
CA VAL A 113 -7.35 16.08 1.32
C VAL A 113 -6.59 17.27 1.88
N GLU A 114 -6.41 17.29 3.20
CA GLU A 114 -5.57 18.27 3.87
C GLU A 114 -4.12 18.07 3.41
N PHE A 115 -3.66 16.82 3.45
CA PHE A 115 -2.41 16.40 2.83
C PHE A 115 -2.38 14.90 2.54
N ALA A 116 -1.58 14.53 1.54
CA ALA A 116 -1.12 13.17 1.32
C ALA A 116 0.41 13.15 1.38
N SER A 117 1.00 12.09 1.92
CA SER A 117 2.45 11.94 1.98
C SER A 117 2.89 10.51 1.74
N ALA A 118 4.11 10.35 1.23
CA ALA A 118 4.77 9.07 1.15
C ALA A 118 6.25 9.20 1.51
N ALA A 119 6.78 8.20 2.19
CA ALA A 119 8.21 8.01 2.40
C ALA A 119 8.61 6.61 1.93
N PHE A 120 9.70 6.53 1.16
CA PHE A 120 10.14 5.25 0.59
C PHE A 120 11.66 5.11 0.56
N PHE A 121 12.09 3.85 0.45
CA PHE A 121 13.47 3.44 0.20
C PHE A 121 13.54 2.59 -1.05
N LEU A 122 14.59 2.77 -1.85
CA LEU A 122 14.90 1.91 -2.97
C LEU A 122 16.03 0.96 -2.57
N ARG A 123 15.82 -0.35 -2.79
CA ARG A 123 16.77 -1.43 -2.57
C ARG A 123 16.74 -2.38 -3.75
N GLY A 124 17.77 -2.29 -4.58
CA GLY A 124 17.84 -3.04 -5.83
C GLY A 124 16.64 -2.72 -6.74
N PRO A 125 15.84 -3.74 -7.14
CA PRO A 125 14.63 -3.53 -7.94
C PRO A 125 13.40 -3.13 -7.12
N ARG A 126 13.48 -3.07 -5.79
CA ARG A 126 12.32 -2.88 -4.91
C ARG A 126 12.27 -1.47 -4.33
N VAL A 127 11.10 -0.85 -4.40
CA VAL A 127 10.73 0.34 -3.60
C VAL A 127 9.92 -0.13 -2.41
N GLU A 128 10.38 0.19 -1.20
CA GLU A 128 9.71 -0.10 0.07
C GLU A 128 9.10 1.20 0.59
N PHE A 129 7.78 1.24 0.73
CA PHE A 129 7.05 2.34 1.33
C PHE A 129 6.86 2.07 2.82
N GLU A 130 7.54 2.86 3.65
CA GLU A 130 7.43 2.76 5.11
C GLU A 130 6.16 3.42 5.62
N ALA A 131 5.77 4.52 4.99
CA ALA A 131 4.57 5.27 5.32
C ALA A 131 3.95 5.86 4.06
N LEU A 132 2.68 5.57 3.86
CA LEU A 132 1.76 6.24 2.96
C LEU A 132 0.65 6.81 3.84
N GLU A 133 0.35 8.09 3.72
CA GLU A 133 -0.69 8.72 4.52
C GLU A 133 -1.50 9.67 3.65
N ALA A 134 -2.82 9.64 3.81
CA ALA A 134 -3.72 10.64 3.27
C ALA A 134 -4.72 11.02 4.35
N GLU A 135 -4.83 12.31 4.62
CA GLU A 135 -5.70 12.85 5.65
C GLU A 135 -6.73 13.81 5.07
N SER A 136 -7.93 13.71 5.60
CA SER A 136 -9.03 14.63 5.38
C SER A 136 -9.75 14.92 6.71
N PRO A 137 -10.63 15.94 6.77
CA PRO A 137 -11.41 16.25 7.98
C PRO A 137 -12.18 15.07 8.60
N SER A 138 -12.60 14.10 7.79
CA SER A 138 -13.43 12.97 8.21
C SER A 138 -12.69 11.63 8.20
N VAL A 139 -11.57 11.49 7.49
CA VAL A 139 -10.92 10.20 7.23
C VAL A 139 -9.40 10.31 7.27
N ILE A 140 -8.77 9.26 7.81
CA ILE A 140 -7.32 9.05 7.71
C ILE A 140 -7.09 7.69 7.06
N ILE A 141 -6.30 7.68 5.99
CA ILE A 141 -5.83 6.49 5.28
C ILE A 141 -4.34 6.37 5.54
N ALA A 142 -3.92 5.28 6.16
CA ALA A 142 -2.51 4.97 6.37
C ALA A 142 -2.16 3.68 5.63
N GLY A 143 -0.96 3.58 5.05
CA GLY A 143 -0.55 2.40 4.32
C GLY A 143 0.96 2.19 4.27
N GLN A 144 1.33 1.01 3.81
CA GLN A 144 2.71 0.56 3.67
C GLN A 144 2.78 -0.56 2.63
N GLY A 145 3.96 -0.84 2.10
CA GLY A 145 4.17 -1.99 1.26
C GLY A 145 5.28 -1.80 0.25
N THR A 146 5.19 -2.48 -0.90
CA THR A 146 6.29 -2.51 -1.86
C THR A 146 5.83 -2.38 -3.31
N ILE A 147 6.75 -1.87 -4.14
CA ILE A 147 6.68 -1.94 -5.59
C ILE A 147 7.95 -2.62 -6.09
N THR A 148 7.82 -3.60 -6.97
CA THR A 148 8.97 -4.32 -7.55
C THR A 148 9.09 -4.07 -9.05
N PHE A 149 10.23 -3.56 -9.49
CA PHE A 149 10.58 -3.31 -10.88
C PHE A 149 11.27 -4.54 -11.52
N PRO A 150 11.20 -4.70 -12.87
CA PRO A 150 10.61 -3.79 -13.86
C PRO A 150 9.10 -3.94 -14.04
N SER A 151 8.49 -4.99 -13.50
CA SER A 151 7.05 -5.27 -13.69
C SER A 151 6.10 -4.27 -13.01
N ALA A 152 6.64 -3.37 -12.18
CA ALA A 152 5.88 -2.46 -11.33
C ALA A 152 4.83 -3.20 -10.48
N ALA A 153 5.20 -4.38 -9.97
CA ALA A 153 4.31 -5.24 -9.20
C ALA A 153 4.05 -4.61 -7.82
N LEU A 154 2.78 -4.48 -7.45
CA LEU A 154 2.32 -3.85 -6.21
C LEU A 154 2.02 -4.91 -5.14
N ASP A 155 2.40 -4.61 -3.90
CA ASP A 155 1.87 -5.26 -2.70
C ASP A 155 1.78 -4.21 -1.59
N LEU A 156 0.62 -3.54 -1.53
CA LEU A 156 0.36 -2.44 -0.60
C LEU A 156 -0.81 -2.81 0.32
N ARG A 157 -0.71 -2.38 1.57
CA ARG A 157 -1.76 -2.55 2.59
C ARG A 157 -2.13 -1.18 3.11
N PHE A 158 -3.42 -0.91 3.14
CA PHE A 158 -3.99 0.33 3.64
C PHE A 158 -4.96 0.03 4.78
N SER A 159 -4.95 0.89 5.80
CA SER A 159 -5.91 0.94 6.88
C SER A 159 -6.62 2.28 6.80
N THR A 160 -7.94 2.25 6.73
CA THR A 160 -8.78 3.44 6.74
C THR A 160 -9.48 3.56 8.08
N ARG A 161 -9.55 4.76 8.65
CA ARG A 161 -10.29 5.06 9.88
C ARG A 161 -10.97 6.42 9.80
N GLY A 162 -12.10 6.58 10.49
CA GLY A 162 -12.76 7.87 10.66
C GLY A 162 -11.98 8.81 11.58
N ARG A 163 -12.13 10.12 11.37
CA ARG A 163 -11.66 11.19 12.27
C ARG A 163 -12.86 11.66 13.11
N ASP A 164 -12.69 11.76 14.43
CA ASP A 164 -13.75 11.81 15.46
C ASP A 164 -14.70 13.02 15.48
N THR A 165 -14.88 13.79 14.40
CA THR A 165 -15.67 15.04 14.44
C THR A 165 -16.71 15.13 13.32
N ILE A 166 -17.79 14.35 13.42
CA ILE A 166 -19.06 14.70 12.75
C ILE A 166 -20.14 14.94 13.83
N PRO A 167 -20.39 16.19 14.25
CA PRO A 167 -21.41 16.54 15.26
C PRO A 167 -22.88 16.40 14.82
N ILE A 168 -23.19 15.69 13.73
CA ILE A 168 -24.53 15.72 13.13
C ILE A 168 -24.90 14.33 12.62
N LEU A 169 -25.54 13.54 13.47
CA LEU A 169 -26.55 12.48 13.21
C LEU A 169 -26.61 11.55 14.43
N SER A 170 -27.25 12.03 15.50
CA SER A 170 -27.18 11.46 16.85
C SER A 170 -27.86 10.09 17.05
N ASP A 171 -28.57 9.53 16.08
CA ASP A 171 -29.40 8.33 16.35
C ASP A 171 -29.22 7.11 15.43
N ILE A 172 -28.45 7.20 14.33
CA ILE A 172 -28.36 6.08 13.34
C ILE A 172 -27.02 5.31 13.41
N PHE A 173 -25.94 5.88 13.96
CA PHE A 173 -24.60 5.26 13.88
C PHE A 173 -23.90 5.05 15.23
N LYS A 174 -24.56 4.41 16.20
CA LYS A 174 -23.90 3.95 17.44
C LYS A 174 -23.04 2.69 17.28
N GLY A 175 -22.97 2.10 16.09
CA GLY A 175 -22.22 0.85 15.82
C GLY A 175 -21.02 0.95 14.86
N LEU A 176 -20.78 2.09 14.20
CA LEU A 176 -19.77 2.25 13.14
C LEU A 176 -18.53 3.05 13.58
N ARG A 177 -18.35 3.25 14.90
CA ARG A 177 -17.43 4.25 15.43
C ARG A 177 -15.94 3.90 15.25
N ASP A 178 -15.61 2.63 15.07
CA ASP A 178 -14.24 2.11 15.02
C ASP A 178 -13.96 1.18 13.82
N GLU A 179 -14.60 1.40 12.67
CA GLU A 179 -14.43 0.48 11.52
C GLU A 179 -13.06 0.67 10.84
N PHE A 180 -12.08 -0.12 11.30
CA PHE A 180 -10.80 -0.32 10.63
C PHE A 180 -10.99 -1.20 9.40
N VAL A 181 -11.11 -0.60 8.23
CA VAL A 181 -11.11 -1.36 6.98
C VAL A 181 -9.66 -1.51 6.50
N THR A 182 -9.17 -2.76 6.49
CA THR A 182 -7.90 -3.08 5.83
C THR A 182 -8.15 -3.44 4.37
N SER A 183 -7.58 -2.64 3.47
CA SER A 183 -7.59 -2.88 2.04
C SER A 183 -6.21 -3.30 1.57
N VAL A 184 -6.14 -4.27 0.66
CA VAL A 184 -4.90 -4.75 0.06
C VAL A 184 -4.94 -4.46 -1.43
N VAL A 185 -3.89 -3.80 -1.93
CA VAL A 185 -3.71 -3.48 -3.35
C VAL A 185 -2.57 -4.30 -3.91
N ARG A 186 -2.88 -5.14 -4.90
CA ARG A 186 -1.93 -6.02 -5.60
C ARG A 186 -1.98 -5.79 -7.10
N GLY A 187 -1.30 -6.63 -7.88
CA GLY A 187 -1.26 -6.52 -9.34
C GLY A 187 -0.07 -5.68 -9.80
N THR A 188 -0.29 -4.78 -10.74
CA THR A 188 0.76 -3.87 -11.25
C THR A 188 0.30 -2.42 -11.15
N LEU A 189 1.24 -1.48 -11.25
CA LEU A 189 0.89 -0.04 -11.28
C LEU A 189 -0.09 0.31 -12.41
N ALA A 190 -0.03 -0.43 -13.53
CA ALA A 190 -0.95 -0.27 -14.66
C ALA A 190 -2.29 -1.00 -14.45
N ASN A 191 -2.34 -2.08 -13.66
CA ASN A 191 -3.57 -2.80 -13.38
C ASN A 191 -3.63 -3.20 -11.90
N PRO A 192 -3.98 -2.25 -11.02
CA PRO A 192 -4.08 -2.51 -9.58
C PRO A 192 -5.36 -3.29 -9.25
N GLU A 193 -5.21 -4.33 -8.43
CA GLU A 193 -6.30 -5.15 -7.91
C GLU A 193 -6.55 -4.81 -6.45
N TYR A 194 -7.77 -4.37 -6.13
CA TYR A 194 -8.17 -3.96 -4.77
C TYR A 194 -8.99 -5.07 -4.11
N SER A 195 -8.61 -5.45 -2.89
CA SER A 195 -9.32 -6.48 -2.12
C SER A 195 -9.47 -6.07 -0.65
N LEU A 196 -10.58 -6.47 -0.03
CA LEU A 196 -10.77 -6.31 1.41
C LEU A 196 -10.15 -7.48 2.14
N GLU A 197 -9.34 -7.19 3.14
CA GLU A 197 -8.91 -8.21 4.09
C GLU A 197 -9.66 -8.00 5.41
N GLN A 198 -10.87 -8.55 5.50
CA GLN A 198 -11.60 -8.64 6.76
C GLN A 198 -10.86 -9.60 7.70
N TRP A 199 -10.44 -9.10 8.87
CA TRP A 199 -9.58 -9.81 9.81
C TRP A 199 -10.04 -11.23 10.17
N GLN A 200 -9.07 -12.15 10.29
CA GLN A 200 -9.20 -13.47 10.91
C GLN A 200 -9.63 -13.42 12.40
N ALA A 201 -9.61 -12.24 13.04
CA ALA A 201 -10.06 -12.05 14.42
C ALA A 201 -11.57 -12.32 14.59
N THR A 202 -12.39 -11.93 13.62
CA THR A 202 -13.83 -12.24 13.60
C THR A 202 -14.06 -13.75 13.49
N ARG A 203 -13.20 -14.47 12.76
CA ARG A 203 -13.24 -15.93 12.65
C ARG A 203 -12.88 -16.62 13.98
N ARG A 204 -11.96 -16.06 14.77
CA ARG A 204 -11.64 -16.58 16.12
C ARG A 204 -12.78 -16.33 17.12
N MET A 205 -13.42 -15.17 17.08
CA MET A 205 -14.60 -14.89 17.92
C MET A 205 -15.77 -15.82 17.60
N LEU A 206 -16.08 -16.07 16.32
CA LEU A 206 -17.12 -17.03 15.92
C LEU A 206 -16.78 -18.45 16.38
N GLY A 207 -15.51 -18.88 16.28
CA GLY A 207 -15.08 -20.19 16.79
C GLY A 207 -15.27 -20.36 18.30
N THR A 208 -15.26 -19.27 19.07
CA THR A 208 -15.44 -19.32 20.54
C THR A 208 -16.92 -19.38 20.93
N ILE A 209 -17.81 -18.74 20.14
CA ILE A 209 -19.26 -18.76 20.38
C ILE A 209 -19.87 -20.11 19.96
N PHE A 210 -19.44 -20.68 18.83
CA PHE A 210 -19.98 -21.94 18.31
C PHE A 210 -19.33 -23.20 18.91
N ASN A 211 -18.22 -23.08 19.64
CA ASN A 211 -17.58 -24.22 20.32
C ASN A 211 -17.92 -24.29 21.83
N THR A 212 -19.21 -24.14 22.16
CA THR A 212 -19.73 -24.52 23.48
C THR A 212 -20.45 -25.87 23.34
N ALA A 213 -19.69 -26.95 23.21
CA ALA A 213 -20.25 -28.30 23.26
C ALA A 213 -20.72 -28.61 24.70
N PRO A 214 -21.89 -29.28 24.88
CA PRO A 214 -22.49 -29.49 26.19
C PRO A 214 -21.62 -30.38 27.08
N ARG A 215 -21.39 -29.93 28.31
CA ARG A 215 -20.75 -30.71 29.38
C ARG A 215 -21.55 -31.99 29.58
N LYS A 216 -20.94 -33.15 29.34
CA LYS A 216 -21.51 -34.47 29.63
C LYS A 216 -21.62 -34.61 31.15
N THR A 217 -22.81 -34.46 31.69
CA THR A 217 -23.14 -34.74 33.10
C THR A 217 -22.85 -36.21 33.39
N PRO A 218 -22.06 -36.56 34.42
CA PRO A 218 -21.89 -37.94 34.82
C PRO A 218 -23.16 -38.42 35.51
N ALA A 219 -23.86 -39.36 34.88
CA ALA A 219 -24.96 -40.10 35.50
C ALA A 219 -24.39 -41.27 36.31
N GLY A 220 -24.83 -41.41 37.57
CA GLY A 220 -24.75 -42.68 38.30
C GLY A 220 -24.28 -42.58 39.75
N VAL A 221 -25.14 -42.07 40.64
CA VAL A 221 -25.17 -42.55 42.03
C VAL A 221 -26.55 -43.14 42.25
N VAL A 222 -26.55 -44.45 42.53
CA VAL A 222 -27.71 -45.33 42.68
C VAL A 222 -28.41 -45.03 44.00
N ALA A 223 -29.74 -44.95 43.96
CA ALA A 223 -30.61 -44.87 45.13
C ALA A 223 -31.11 -46.27 45.55
N SER A 224 -31.14 -46.52 46.86
CA SER A 224 -31.98 -47.48 47.60
C SER A 224 -31.92 -47.04 49.08
N PRO A 225 -32.97 -47.22 49.91
CA PRO A 225 -33.84 -48.40 49.94
C PRO A 225 -35.35 -48.17 50.14
N ALA A 226 -36.04 -49.28 49.86
CA ALA A 226 -37.39 -49.72 50.20
C ALA A 226 -38.12 -49.05 51.37
N GLU A 227 -39.36 -48.67 51.05
CA GLU A 227 -40.53 -48.53 51.91
C GLU A 227 -41.56 -49.49 51.26
N GLN A 228 -42.17 -50.48 51.90
CA GLN A 228 -43.14 -50.39 53.00
C GLN A 228 -43.64 -51.82 53.33
N ALA A 229 -44.00 -52.07 54.60
CA ALA A 229 -45.16 -52.86 55.08
C ALA A 229 -44.85 -53.76 56.30
N GLN A 230 -45.25 -53.27 57.48
CA GLN A 230 -45.75 -54.07 58.62
C GLN A 230 -47.20 -54.51 58.34
N PRO A 231 -47.84 -55.40 59.13
CA PRO A 231 -47.37 -56.11 60.34
C PRO A 231 -47.16 -57.63 60.16
#